data_AF-A0A1V0BGR8-F1
#
_entry.id   AF-A0A1V0BGR8-F1
#
_cell.length_a   1.000
_cell.length_b   1.000
_cell.length_c   1.000
_cell.angle_alpha   90.00
_cell.angle_beta   90.00
_cell.angle_gamma   90.00
#
_symmetry.space_group_name_H-M   'P 1'
#
loop_
_entity.id
_entity.type
_entity.pdbx_description
1 polymer ?
#
loop_
_entity_poly.entity_id
_entity_poly.type
_entity_poly.pdbx_seq_one_letter_code
_entity_poly.pdbx_strand_id
1 'polypeptide(L)'
;MTTEHISVHLDGLDAMVADLQLLANAAERSVKVRNALVDFFGSGVQTSGVDVQRCATSVAGELWIEAKLCDRLAALVSAVRAGDVDAL
;
A
#
# COMPACT_ATOMS: atom_id res chain seq x y z
N MET A 1 34.49 9.36 18.29
CA MET A 1 33.32 8.78 17.60
C MET A 1 32.23 9.82 17.61
N THR A 2 31.79 10.28 16.45
CA THR A 2 30.62 11.16 16.29
C THR A 2 29.39 10.28 16.09
N THR A 3 28.37 10.47 16.93
CA THR A 3 27.08 9.80 16.77
C THR A 3 26.22 10.66 15.86
N GLU A 4 25.85 10.15 14.69
CA GLU A 4 24.91 10.81 13.79
C GLU A 4 23.48 10.37 14.15
N HIS A 5 22.59 11.34 14.26
CA HIS A 5 21.17 11.11 14.51
C HIS A 5 20.40 11.25 13.20
N ILE A 6 19.60 10.24 12.88
CA ILE A 6 18.70 10.26 11.72
C ILE A 6 17.25 10.23 12.22
N SER A 7 16.45 11.21 11.80
CA SER A 7 15.00 11.23 11.99
C SER A 7 14.33 10.45 10.87
N VAL A 8 13.45 9.51 11.21
CA VAL A 8 12.69 8.70 10.24
C VAL A 8 11.22 9.07 10.32
N HIS A 9 10.64 9.46 9.19
CA HIS A 9 9.24 9.80 9.03
C HIS A 9 8.54 8.73 8.19
N LEU A 10 7.38 8.27 8.65
CA LEU A 10 6.54 7.30 7.95
C LEU A 10 5.20 7.96 7.63
N ASP A 11 4.96 8.20 6.34
CA ASP A 11 3.72 8.75 5.82
C ASP A 11 2.91 7.69 5.07
N GLY A 12 1.64 7.98 4.79
CA GLY A 12 0.77 7.13 3.95
C GLY A 12 0.20 5.88 4.64
N LEU A 13 0.63 5.56 5.87
CA LEU A 13 0.17 4.36 6.60
C LEU A 13 -1.34 4.35 6.82
N ASP A 14 -1.92 5.46 7.28
CA ASP A 14 -3.37 5.55 7.54
C ASP A 14 -4.18 5.37 6.26
N ALA A 15 -3.74 5.96 5.15
CA ALA A 15 -4.39 5.82 3.85
C ALA A 15 -4.31 4.36 3.35
N MET A 16 -3.14 3.72 3.49
CA MET A 16 -2.96 2.32 3.13
C MET A 16 -3.86 1.40 3.98
N VAL A 17 -3.97 1.64 5.28
CA VAL A 17 -4.86 0.88 6.17
C VAL A 17 -6.33 1.06 5.77
N ALA A 18 -6.75 2.29 5.46
CA ALA A 18 -8.10 2.56 5.00
C ALA A 18 -8.43 1.83 3.69
N ASP A 19 -7.47 1.77 2.76
CA ASP A 19 -7.61 1.03 1.50
C ASP A 19 -7.74 -0.48 1.73
N LEU A 20 -6.95 -1.05 2.63
CA LEU A 20 -7.07 -2.48 3.00
C LEU A 20 -8.41 -2.79 3.67
N GLN A 21 -8.92 -1.90 4.53
CA GLN A 21 -10.24 -2.05 5.14
C GLN A 21 -11.35 -1.99 4.09
N LEU A 22 -11.23 -1.11 3.09
CA LEU A 22 -12.17 -1.05 1.97
C LEU A 22 -12.21 -2.39 1.21
N LEU A 23 -11.05 -2.97 0.91
CA LEU A 23 -10.97 -4.28 0.25
C LEU A 23 -11.59 -5.40 1.09
N ALA A 24 -11.33 -5.42 2.39
CA ALA A 24 -11.92 -6.40 3.30
C ALA A 24 -13.45 -6.32 3.30
N ASN A 25 -14.00 -5.11 3.44
CA ASN A 25 -15.44 -4.86 3.40
C ASN A 25 -16.06 -5.25 2.04
N ALA A 26 -15.35 -5.01 0.94
CA ALA A 26 -15.80 -5.40 -0.39
C ALA A 26 -15.76 -6.92 -0.60
N ALA A 27 -14.75 -7.61 -0.07
CA ALA A 27 -14.61 -9.06 -0.15
C ALA A 27 -15.70 -9.83 0.62
N GLU A 28 -16.24 -9.23 1.70
CA GLU A 28 -17.40 -9.79 2.41
C GLU A 28 -18.66 -9.81 1.54
N ARG A 29 -18.80 -8.84 0.63
CA ARG A 29 -20.02 -8.63 -0.17
C ARG A 29 -19.88 -9.10 -1.62
N SER A 30 -18.66 -9.27 -2.10
CA SER A 30 -18.37 -9.65 -3.49
C SER A 30 -17.42 -10.84 -3.56
N VAL A 31 -17.94 -11.94 -4.12
CA VAL A 31 -17.15 -13.14 -4.42
C VAL A 31 -16.02 -12.84 -5.41
N LYS A 32 -16.24 -11.91 -6.37
CA LYS A 32 -15.22 -11.49 -7.33
C LYS A 32 -14.02 -10.83 -6.65
N VAL A 33 -14.28 -9.86 -5.75
CA VAL A 33 -13.21 -9.20 -4.98
C VAL A 33 -12.48 -10.20 -4.10
N ARG A 34 -13.22 -11.11 -3.44
CA ARG A 34 -12.63 -12.17 -2.62
C ARG A 34 -11.71 -13.08 -3.44
N ASN A 35 -12.14 -13.51 -4.62
CA ASN A 35 -11.32 -14.35 -5.50
C ASN A 35 -10.09 -13.59 -5.99
N ALA A 36 -10.23 -12.33 -6.40
CA ALA A 36 -9.09 -11.50 -6.81
C ALA A 36 -8.05 -11.34 -5.69
N LEU A 37 -8.48 -11.22 -4.42
CA LEU A 37 -7.58 -11.22 -3.26
C LEU A 37 -6.91 -12.58 -3.05
N VAL A 38 -7.66 -13.68 -3.15
CA VAL A 38 -7.09 -15.04 -3.03
C VAL A 38 -6.07 -15.31 -4.14
N ASP A 39 -6.37 -14.93 -5.39
CA ASP A 39 -5.46 -15.06 -6.52
C ASP A 39 -4.22 -14.19 -6.35
N PHE A 40 -4.40 -12.98 -5.82
CA PHE A 40 -3.31 -12.12 -5.44
C PHE A 40 -2.40 -12.87 -4.46
N PHE A 41 -2.88 -13.26 -3.27
CA PHE A 41 -2.07 -13.93 -2.24
C PHE A 41 -1.53 -15.31 -2.66
N GLY A 42 -2.26 -16.04 -3.49
CA GLY A 42 -1.87 -17.35 -4.03
C GLY A 42 -0.71 -17.28 -5.01
N SER A 43 -0.44 -16.11 -5.61
CA SER A 43 0.65 -15.91 -6.58
C SER A 43 2.04 -15.73 -5.96
N GLY A 44 2.21 -15.97 -4.64
CA GLY A 44 3.50 -15.82 -3.96
C GLY A 44 3.88 -14.35 -3.79
N VAL A 45 2.97 -13.56 -3.24
CA VAL A 45 3.13 -12.11 -3.11
C VAL A 45 4.31 -11.78 -2.21
N GLN A 46 5.31 -11.13 -2.78
CA GLN A 46 6.22 -10.28 -2.02
C GLN A 46 5.45 -9.02 -1.60
N THR A 47 4.75 -9.11 -0.47
CA THR A 47 4.09 -7.97 0.14
C THR A 47 5.16 -7.07 0.74
N SER A 48 5.49 -5.97 0.08
CA SER A 48 5.87 -4.66 0.63
C SER A 48 6.84 -3.97 -0.33
N GLY A 49 6.31 -3.08 -1.18
CA GLY A 49 7.13 -2.06 -1.81
C GLY A 49 7.29 -0.92 -0.81
N VAL A 50 8.39 -0.90 -0.06
CA VAL A 50 8.79 0.32 0.66
C VAL A 50 9.48 1.19 -0.38
N ASP A 51 8.77 2.20 -0.90
CA ASP A 51 9.41 3.22 -1.75
C ASP A 51 10.20 4.16 -0.84
N VAL A 52 11.49 3.89 -0.68
CA VAL A 52 12.41 4.77 0.03
C VAL A 52 12.86 5.84 -0.94
N GLN A 53 12.08 6.91 -1.07
CA GLN A 53 12.55 8.09 -1.75
C GLN A 53 13.59 8.77 -0.87
N ARG A 54 14.87 8.62 -1.24
CA ARG A 54 15.92 9.48 -0.70
C ARG A 54 15.67 10.88 -1.27
N CYS A 55 14.78 11.65 -0.63
CA CYS A 55 14.54 13.04 -0.98
C CYS A 55 15.88 13.77 -0.91
N ALA A 56 16.42 14.11 -2.09
CA ALA A 56 17.76 14.67 -2.24
C ALA A 56 17.89 16.11 -1.70
N THR A 57 16.96 16.59 -0.86
CA THR A 57 16.85 18.00 -0.52
C THR A 57 16.40 18.34 0.90
N SER A 58 16.03 17.40 1.77
CA SER A 58 15.75 17.75 3.18
C SER A 58 17.03 17.62 4.02
N VAL A 59 17.16 18.56 4.96
CA VAL A 59 18.23 18.73 5.95
C VAL A 59 18.98 17.44 6.28
N ALA A 60 20.32 17.48 6.26
CA ALA A 60 21.17 16.32 6.58
C ALA A 60 20.68 15.62 7.85
N GLY A 61 20.19 14.37 7.71
CA GLY A 61 19.69 13.57 8.82
C GLY A 61 18.21 13.20 8.79
N GLU A 62 17.45 13.46 7.71
CA GLU A 62 16.04 13.01 7.61
C GLU A 62 15.84 11.92 6.55
N LEU A 63 15.07 10.88 6.89
CA LEU A 63 14.62 9.81 6.00
C LEU A 63 13.09 9.79 5.98
N TRP A 64 12.51 9.99 4.79
CA TRP A 64 11.07 9.90 4.57
C TRP A 64 10.72 8.59 3.88
N ILE A 65 9.76 7.87 4.45
CA ILE A 65 9.27 6.58 3.94
C ILE A 65 7.78 6.72 3.72
N GLU A 66 7.31 6.34 2.54
CA GLU A 66 5.89 6.33 2.22
C GLU A 66 5.37 4.89 2.15
N ALA A 67 4.35 4.59 2.95
CA ALA A 67 3.64 3.33 2.88
C ALA A 67 2.60 3.37 1.76
N LYS A 68 2.72 2.46 0.79
CA LYS A 68 1.78 2.31 -0.34
C LYS A 68 1.39 0.85 -0.53
N LEU A 69 0.20 0.67 -1.10
CA LEU A 69 -0.17 -0.62 -1.69
C LEU A 69 0.68 -0.86 -2.94
N CYS A 70 0.96 -2.13 -3.23
CA CYS A 70 1.53 -2.49 -4.52
C CYS A 70 0.52 -2.22 -5.64
N ASP A 71 1.01 -2.00 -6.86
CA ASP A 71 0.20 -1.56 -8.00
C ASP A 71 -1.04 -2.43 -8.24
N ARG A 72 -0.92 -3.75 -8.07
CA ARG A 72 -2.04 -4.69 -8.24
C ARG A 72 -3.14 -4.49 -7.19
N LEU A 73 -2.77 -4.25 -5.93
CA LEU A 73 -3.75 -3.95 -4.88
C LEU A 73 -4.31 -2.53 -5.02
N ALA A 74 -3.49 -1.55 -5.41
CA ALA A 74 -3.95 -0.20 -5.68
C ALA A 74 -4.96 -0.15 -6.84
N ALA A 75 -4.76 -0.96 -7.88
CA ALA A 75 -5.71 -1.12 -8.97
C ALA A 75 -7.03 -1.75 -8.50
N LEU A 76 -6.97 -2.79 -7.67
CA LEU A 76 -8.15 -3.42 -7.09
C LEU A 76 -8.94 -2.45 -6.21
N VAL A 77 -8.28 -1.64 -5.38
CA VAL A 77 -8.90 -0.58 -4.58
C VAL A 77 -9.61 0.43 -5.48
N SER A 78 -8.96 0.85 -6.55
CA SER A 78 -9.51 1.83 -7.49
C SER A 78 -10.77 1.29 -8.17
N ALA A 79 -10.78 0.02 -8.57
CA ALA A 79 -11.94 -0.66 -9.14
C ALA A 79 -13.10 -0.75 -8.13
N VAL A 80 -12.81 -1.13 -6.87
CA VAL A 80 -13.82 -1.18 -5.79
C VAL A 80 -14.41 0.21 -5.51
N ARG A 81 -13.58 1.27 -5.47
CA ARG A 81 -14.05 2.66 -5.30
C ARG A 81 -14.94 3.12 -6.45
N ALA A 82 -14.60 2.73 -7.68
CA ALA A 82 -15.38 3.04 -8.87
C ALA A 82 -16.70 2.25 -8.96
N GLY A 83 -16.89 1.23 -8.11
CA GLY A 83 -17.97 0.27 -8.24
C GLY A 83 -17.83 -0.66 -9.46
N ASP A 84 -16.69 -0.61 -10.14
CA ASP A 84 -16.40 -1.38 -11.35
C ASP A 84 -15.74 -2.72 -10.98
N VAL A 85 -16.49 -3.51 -10.22
CA VAL A 85 -16.05 -4.83 -9.76
C VAL A 85 -16.17 -5.88 -10.88
N ASP A 86 -16.84 -5.54 -11.97
CA ASP A 86 -17.05 -6.42 -13.12
C ASP A 86 -15.90 -6.40 -14.12
N ALA A 87 -15.08 -5.35 -14.14
CA ALA A 87 -13.87 -5.23 -14.95
C ALA A 87 -12.60 -5.81 -14.28
N LEU A 88 -12.74 -6.41 -13.10
CA LEU A 88 -11.65 -7.03 -12.32
C LEU A 88 -11.23 -8.41 -12.84
#